data_AF-A0A7T1HW35-F1
#
_entry.id   AF-A0A7T1HW35-F1
#
_cell.length_a   1.000
_cell.length_b   1.000
_cell.length_c   1.000
_cell.angle_alpha   90.00
_cell.angle_beta   90.00
_cell.angle_gamma   90.00
#
_symmetry.space_group_name_H-M   'P 1'
#
loop_
_entity.id
_entity.type
_entity.pdbx_description
1 polymer ?
#
loop_
_entity_poly.entity_id
_entity_poly.type
_entity_poly.pdbx_seq_one_letter_code
_entity_poly.pdbx_strand_id
1 'polypeptide(L)'
;MAAYGLRPEELQHLQIRQGRLWCMYEKVASRGKTRPRVLRPLPCDDWADGWRLEERFPTQELPPMQPGLGGGYVGHYLMNRPLWKELRREYEAKGEKLVPYSCRHGYAHRAHVICDLPPKVVAAAMGHSVQTHLAAYSRWCGDDVVDDAFAKAELRLGQGLRAQSSAA
;
A
#
# COMPACT_ATOMS: atom_id res chain seq x y z
N MET A 1 -7.94 -2.71 0.82
CA MET A 1 -7.16 -1.45 0.68
C MET A 1 -5.82 -1.50 1.40
N ALA A 2 -5.78 -1.78 2.71
CA ALA A 2 -4.53 -1.79 3.48
C ALA A 2 -3.49 -2.80 2.99
N ALA A 3 -3.91 -3.98 2.53
CA ALA A 3 -3.01 -5.03 2.05
C ALA A 3 -2.30 -4.70 0.72
N TYR A 4 -2.87 -3.81 -0.10
CA TYR A 4 -2.44 -3.57 -1.49
C TYR A 4 -2.25 -2.09 -1.82
N GLY A 5 -2.36 -1.21 -0.80
CA GLY A 5 -2.29 0.23 -0.96
C GLY A 5 -3.29 0.80 -1.96
N LEU A 6 -4.52 0.30 -2.02
CA LEU A 6 -5.54 0.74 -3.00
C LEU A 6 -6.23 2.07 -2.62
N ARG A 7 -6.66 2.85 -3.62
CA ARG A 7 -7.64 3.92 -3.43
C ARG A 7 -9.03 3.30 -3.26
N PRO A 8 -9.95 3.99 -2.58
CA PRO A 8 -11.35 3.57 -2.51
C PRO A 8 -11.97 3.27 -3.89
N GLU A 9 -11.76 4.15 -4.88
CA GLU A 9 -12.28 3.96 -6.24
C GLU A 9 -11.78 2.68 -6.91
N GLU A 10 -10.54 2.29 -6.64
CA GLU A 10 -9.90 1.13 -7.29
C GLU A 10 -10.58 -0.20 -6.94
N LEU A 11 -11.36 -0.25 -5.86
CA LEU A 11 -12.11 -1.44 -5.45
C LEU A 11 -13.09 -1.91 -6.54
N GLN A 12 -13.68 -0.99 -7.31
CA GLN A 12 -14.61 -1.31 -8.40
C GLN A 12 -13.93 -1.86 -9.65
N HIS A 13 -12.59 -1.81 -9.71
CA HIS A 13 -11.81 -2.16 -10.90
C HIS A 13 -10.90 -3.36 -10.65
N LEU A 14 -11.21 -4.17 -9.64
CA LEU A 14 -10.45 -5.36 -9.30
C LEU A 14 -10.89 -6.56 -10.15
N GLN A 15 -9.91 -7.34 -10.63
CA GLN A 15 -10.14 -8.53 -11.45
C GLN A 15 -9.12 -9.61 -11.12
N ILE A 16 -9.53 -10.89 -11.15
CA ILE A 16 -8.58 -12.00 -11.17
C ILE A 16 -8.16 -12.25 -12.61
N ARG A 17 -6.85 -12.27 -12.88
CA ARG A 17 -6.27 -12.65 -14.19
C ARG A 17 -5.07 -13.55 -13.96
N GLN A 18 -5.06 -14.71 -14.62
CA GLN A 18 -3.99 -15.70 -14.50
C GLN A 18 -3.69 -16.05 -13.03
N GLY A 19 -4.75 -16.24 -12.22
CA GLY A 19 -4.63 -16.57 -10.80
C GLY A 19 -4.20 -15.43 -9.89
N ARG A 20 -3.99 -14.21 -10.39
CA ARG A 20 -3.53 -13.06 -9.59
C ARG A 20 -4.57 -11.95 -9.54
N LEU A 21 -4.56 -11.15 -8.48
CA LEU A 21 -5.42 -9.98 -8.36
C LEU A 21 -4.82 -8.76 -9.07
N TRP A 22 -5.60 -8.17 -9.96
CA TRP A 22 -5.26 -6.98 -10.73
C TRP A 22 -6.15 -5.81 -10.38
N CYS A 23 -5.59 -4.60 -10.43
CA CYS A 23 -6.35 -3.36 -10.50
C CYS A 23 -6.29 -2.83 -11.93
N MET A 24 -7.46 -2.72 -12.56
CA MET A 24 -7.64 -2.25 -13.94
C MET A 24 -7.90 -0.76 -14.04
N TYR A 25 -7.88 -0.03 -12.91
CA TYR A 25 -8.19 1.38 -12.88
C TYR A 25 -7.11 2.24 -13.55
N GLU A 26 -7.51 3.01 -14.55
CA GLU A 26 -6.66 3.97 -15.25
C GLU A 26 -7.10 5.40 -14.93
N LYS A 27 -6.48 5.99 -13.89
CA LYS A 27 -6.70 7.38 -13.56
C LYS A 27 -6.09 8.26 -14.63
N VAL A 28 -6.92 9.01 -15.35
CA VAL A 28 -6.49 10.07 -16.24
C VAL A 28 -6.16 11.32 -15.41
N ALA A 29 -4.99 11.89 -15.63
CA ALA A 29 -4.57 13.17 -15.08
C ALA A 29 -3.86 13.98 -16.18
N SER A 30 -3.63 15.27 -15.93
CA SER A 30 -2.90 16.16 -16.86
C SER A 30 -1.49 15.65 -17.20
N ARG A 31 -0.91 14.80 -16.34
CA ARG A 31 0.43 14.19 -16.52
C ARG A 31 0.40 12.75 -17.04
N GLY A 32 -0.73 12.31 -17.61
CA GLY A 32 -0.89 10.98 -18.20
C GLY A 32 -1.89 10.08 -17.47
N LYS A 33 -1.87 8.79 -17.82
CA LYS A 33 -2.79 7.77 -17.28
C LYS A 33 -2.03 6.76 -16.43
N THR A 34 -2.61 6.35 -15.30
CA THR A 34 -2.11 5.16 -14.59
C THR A 34 -2.40 3.93 -15.45
N ARG A 35 -1.52 2.93 -15.40
CA ARG A 35 -1.70 1.66 -16.12
C ARG A 35 -2.31 0.61 -15.21
N PRO A 36 -3.01 -0.41 -15.77
CA PRO A 36 -3.38 -1.60 -15.03
C PRO A 36 -2.16 -2.25 -14.39
N ARG A 37 -2.34 -2.80 -13.19
CA ARG A 37 -1.24 -3.40 -12.43
C ARG A 37 -1.70 -4.62 -11.65
N VAL A 38 -0.79 -5.57 -11.51
CA VAL A 38 -0.94 -6.67 -10.56
C VAL A 38 -0.68 -6.16 -9.15
N LEU A 39 -1.56 -6.53 -8.24
CA LEU A 39 -1.47 -6.17 -6.83
C LEU A 39 -0.51 -7.13 -6.12
N ARG A 40 0.27 -6.60 -5.18
CA ARG A 40 1.27 -7.36 -4.43
C ARG A 40 1.08 -7.05 -2.94
N PRO A 41 0.84 -8.06 -2.09
CA PRO A 41 0.94 -7.87 -0.66
C PRO A 41 2.40 -7.54 -0.30
N LEU A 42 2.60 -6.89 0.85
CA LEU A 42 3.95 -6.68 1.36
C LEU A 42 4.46 -7.95 2.02
N PRO A 43 5.76 -8.30 1.88
CA PRO A 43 6.32 -9.46 2.55
C PRO A 43 6.23 -9.43 4.08
N CYS A 44 6.04 -8.24 4.69
CA CYS A 44 5.86 -8.10 6.14
C CYS A 44 4.41 -8.25 6.61
N ASP A 45 3.45 -8.39 5.70
CA ASP A 45 2.03 -8.43 5.99
C ASP A 45 1.50 -9.88 5.95
N ASP A 46 1.98 -10.76 6.83
CA ASP A 46 1.55 -12.18 6.90
C ASP A 46 0.03 -12.34 7.00
N TRP A 47 -0.63 -11.39 7.66
CA TRP A 47 -2.09 -11.33 7.79
C TRP A 47 -2.80 -11.11 6.44
N ALA A 48 -2.14 -10.44 5.48
CA ALA A 48 -2.68 -10.24 4.14
C ALA A 48 -2.62 -11.52 3.31
N ASP A 49 -1.52 -12.26 3.43
CA ASP A 49 -1.36 -13.57 2.79
C ASP A 49 -2.32 -14.60 3.39
N GLY A 50 -2.44 -14.64 4.72
CA GLY A 50 -3.38 -15.50 5.43
C GLY A 50 -4.85 -15.24 5.08
N TRP A 51 -5.20 -14.03 4.62
CA TRP A 51 -6.55 -13.73 4.16
C TRP A 51 -6.93 -14.47 2.86
N ARG A 52 -5.93 -14.88 2.05
CA ARG A 52 -6.11 -15.57 0.76
C ARG A 52 -7.12 -14.84 -0.13
N LEU A 53 -6.94 -13.51 -0.26
CA LEU A 53 -7.93 -12.66 -0.94
C LEU A 53 -8.18 -13.09 -2.39
N GLU A 54 -7.15 -13.53 -3.11
CA GLU A 54 -7.28 -13.94 -4.52
C GLU A 54 -8.29 -15.07 -4.72
N GLU A 55 -8.43 -15.95 -3.73
CA GLU A 55 -9.37 -17.07 -3.76
C GLU A 55 -10.78 -16.67 -3.34
N ARG A 56 -10.89 -15.73 -2.41
CA ARG A 56 -12.17 -15.26 -1.87
C ARG A 56 -12.82 -14.21 -2.77
N PHE A 57 -12.02 -13.39 -3.43
CA PHE A 57 -12.48 -12.23 -4.18
C PHE A 57 -13.56 -12.55 -5.23
N PRO A 58 -13.47 -13.64 -6.02
CA PRO A 58 -14.49 -13.98 -7.02
C PRO A 58 -15.91 -14.16 -6.45
N THR A 59 -16.04 -14.51 -5.18
CA THR A 59 -17.33 -14.75 -4.51
C THR A 59 -17.73 -13.62 -3.55
N GLN A 60 -16.96 -12.53 -3.49
CA GLN A 60 -17.22 -11.41 -2.58
C GLN A 60 -17.93 -10.28 -3.31
N GLU A 61 -19.08 -9.86 -2.77
CA GLU A 61 -19.75 -8.67 -3.26
C GLU A 61 -19.18 -7.43 -2.59
N LEU A 62 -18.70 -6.49 -3.42
CA LEU A 62 -18.34 -5.16 -2.96
C LEU A 62 -19.59 -4.27 -2.94
N PRO A 63 -19.70 -3.32 -1.99
CA PRO A 63 -20.80 -2.37 -2.00
C PRO A 63 -20.82 -1.62 -3.34
N PRO A 64 -22.01 -1.41 -3.94
CA PRO A 64 -22.12 -0.63 -5.15
C PRO A 64 -21.67 0.80 -4.89
N MET A 65 -21.00 1.39 -5.86
CA MET A 65 -20.40 2.71 -5.76
C MET A 65 -20.62 3.44 -7.09
N GLN A 66 -20.86 4.75 -7.04
CA GLN A 66 -20.87 5.56 -8.25
C GLN A 66 -19.44 5.84 -8.72
N PRO A 67 -19.14 5.77 -10.03
CA PRO A 67 -17.83 6.13 -10.57
C PRO A 67 -17.41 7.53 -10.14
N GLY A 68 -16.17 7.66 -9.68
CA GLY A 68 -15.60 8.91 -9.17
C GLY A 68 -15.99 9.27 -7.73
N LEU A 69 -16.95 8.56 -7.13
CA LEU A 69 -17.41 8.78 -5.75
C LEU A 69 -17.03 7.65 -4.78
N GLY A 70 -16.18 6.71 -5.19
CA GLY A 70 -15.77 5.57 -4.35
C GLY A 70 -15.22 5.98 -2.99
N GLY A 71 -14.57 7.15 -2.89
CA GLY A 71 -14.12 7.70 -1.60
C GLY A 71 -15.24 7.89 -0.58
N GLY A 72 -16.35 8.50 -1.00
CA GLY A 72 -17.52 8.75 -0.15
C GLY A 72 -18.25 7.46 0.20
N TYR A 73 -18.51 6.60 -0.79
CA TYR A 73 -19.21 5.34 -0.57
C TYR A 73 -18.44 4.37 0.34
N VAL A 74 -17.13 4.19 0.11
CA VAL A 74 -16.30 3.35 0.98
C VAL A 74 -16.21 3.95 2.38
N GLY A 75 -16.10 5.28 2.49
CA GLY A 75 -16.15 5.96 3.78
C GLY A 75 -17.42 5.64 4.55
N HIS A 76 -18.58 5.84 3.93
CA HIS A 76 -19.88 5.52 4.54
C HIS A 76 -20.01 4.04 4.88
N TYR A 77 -19.57 3.14 3.99
CA TYR A 77 -19.58 1.70 4.23
C TYR A 77 -18.74 1.31 5.45
N LEU A 78 -17.52 1.84 5.56
CA LEU A 78 -16.61 1.57 6.68
C LEU A 78 -17.11 2.18 8.00
N MET A 79 -17.66 3.39 7.98
CA MET A 79 -18.19 4.07 9.16
C MET A 79 -19.25 3.26 9.92
N ASN A 80 -19.92 2.32 9.23
CA ASN A 80 -20.93 1.46 9.82
C ASN A 80 -20.38 0.14 10.38
N ARG A 81 -19.08 -0.17 10.20
CA ARG A 81 -18.47 -1.43 10.67
C ARG A 81 -17.97 -1.32 12.12
N PRO A 82 -18.30 -2.28 13.01
CA PRO A 82 -17.89 -2.23 14.41
C PRO A 82 -16.37 -2.03 14.62
N LEU A 83 -15.55 -2.85 13.94
CA LEU A 83 -14.08 -2.74 14.01
C LEU A 83 -13.56 -1.37 13.55
N TRP A 84 -14.18 -0.78 12.52
CA TRP A 84 -13.77 0.55 12.06
C TRP A 84 -14.11 1.64 13.07
N LYS A 85 -15.27 1.54 13.76
CA LYS A 85 -15.66 2.46 14.82
C LYS A 85 -14.71 2.36 16.02
N GLU A 86 -14.32 1.14 16.40
CA GLU A 86 -13.35 0.87 17.45
C GLU A 86 -11.99 1.49 17.12
N LEU A 87 -11.40 1.13 15.98
CA LEU A 87 -10.12 1.69 15.53
C LEU A 87 -10.20 3.22 15.49
N ARG A 88 -11.27 3.79 14.93
CA ARG A 88 -11.41 5.24 14.86
C ARG A 88 -11.35 5.90 16.24
N ARG A 89 -11.99 5.32 17.26
CA ARG A 89 -11.91 5.81 18.65
C ARG A 89 -10.50 5.73 19.20
N GLU A 90 -9.78 4.64 18.94
CA GLU A 90 -8.39 4.48 19.37
C GLU A 90 -7.46 5.53 18.75
N TYR A 91 -7.60 5.79 17.44
CA TYR A 91 -6.83 6.82 16.75
C TYR A 91 -7.22 8.23 17.25
N GLU A 92 -8.51 8.50 17.42
CA GLU A 92 -8.99 9.79 17.95
C GLU A 92 -8.48 10.04 19.38
N ALA A 93 -8.41 9.01 20.24
CA ALA A 93 -7.83 9.10 21.58
C ALA A 93 -6.33 9.44 21.57
N LYS A 94 -5.63 9.16 20.46
CA LYS A 94 -4.22 9.54 20.23
C LYS A 94 -4.07 10.90 19.54
N GLY A 95 -5.16 11.61 19.28
CA GLY A 95 -5.16 12.87 18.52
C GLY A 95 -5.01 12.67 17.01
N GLU A 96 -5.18 11.45 16.51
CA GLU A 96 -5.04 11.10 15.10
C GLU A 96 -6.40 10.91 14.42
N LYS A 97 -6.44 11.00 13.09
CA LYS A 97 -7.67 10.86 12.31
C LYS A 97 -7.61 9.64 11.40
N LEU A 98 -8.48 8.67 11.64
CA LEU A 98 -8.65 7.51 10.76
C LEU A 98 -9.67 7.79 9.65
N VAL A 99 -9.19 7.86 8.41
CA VAL A 99 -9.99 7.91 7.17
C VAL A 99 -9.69 6.72 6.24
N PRO A 100 -10.53 6.38 5.25
CA PRO A 100 -10.27 5.27 4.32
C PRO A 100 -8.90 5.36 3.63
N TYR A 101 -8.45 6.58 3.32
CA TYR A 101 -7.16 6.82 2.68
C TYR A 101 -5.96 6.50 3.60
N SER A 102 -6.16 6.45 4.93
CA SER A 102 -5.12 6.03 5.89
C SER A 102 -4.68 4.59 5.64
N CYS A 103 -5.57 3.70 5.18
CA CYS A 103 -5.18 2.34 4.78
C CYS A 103 -4.13 2.34 3.66
N ARG A 104 -4.25 3.27 2.71
CA ARG A 104 -3.30 3.44 1.62
C ARG A 104 -1.97 4.03 2.11
N HIS A 105 -2.03 4.99 3.03
CA HIS A 105 -0.83 5.55 3.66
C HIS A 105 -0.09 4.52 4.51
N GLY A 106 -0.81 3.70 5.29
CA GLY A 106 -0.21 2.61 6.08
C GLY A 106 0.53 1.58 5.22
N TYR A 107 -0.03 1.21 4.07
CA TYR A 107 0.68 0.37 3.10
C TYR A 107 2.00 1.00 2.65
N ALA A 108 1.99 2.26 2.21
CA ALA A 108 3.19 2.95 1.76
C ALA A 108 4.24 3.06 2.88
N HIS A 109 3.80 3.39 4.10
CA HIS A 109 4.66 3.49 5.26
C HIS A 109 5.37 2.16 5.55
N ARG A 110 4.62 1.05 5.64
CA ARG A 110 5.24 -0.28 5.85
C ARG A 110 6.14 -0.69 4.69
N ALA A 111 5.75 -0.37 3.46
CA ALA A 111 6.56 -0.67 2.28
C ALA A 111 7.94 0.02 2.35
N HIS A 112 8.00 1.27 2.81
CA HIS A 112 9.26 2.00 2.94
C HIS A 112 10.01 1.66 4.23
N VAL A 113 9.35 1.73 5.37
CA VAL A 113 10.03 1.65 6.68
C VAL A 113 10.37 0.21 7.07
N ILE A 114 9.48 -0.75 6.76
CA ILE A 114 9.66 -2.15 7.17
C ILE A 114 10.29 -2.96 6.04
N CYS A 115 9.77 -2.83 4.82
CA CYS A 115 10.26 -3.62 3.68
C CYS A 115 11.44 -2.99 2.93
N ASP A 116 11.83 -1.76 3.27
CA ASP A 116 12.89 -0.99 2.60
C ASP A 116 12.75 -0.95 1.06
N LEU A 117 11.50 -0.84 0.57
CA LEU A 117 11.23 -0.82 -0.86
C LEU A 117 11.48 0.58 -1.45
N PRO A 118 12.16 0.69 -2.61
CA PRO A 118 12.43 1.98 -3.22
C PRO A 118 11.15 2.75 -3.60
N PRO A 119 11.11 4.10 -3.47
CA PRO A 119 9.96 4.94 -3.84
C PRO A 119 9.36 4.66 -5.21
N LYS A 120 10.20 4.41 -6.22
CA LYS A 120 9.74 4.08 -7.57
C LYS A 120 8.95 2.77 -7.63
N VAL A 121 9.38 1.77 -6.87
CA VAL A 121 8.72 0.45 -6.80
C VAL A 121 7.37 0.57 -6.11
N VAL A 122 7.33 1.24 -4.95
CA VAL A 122 6.08 1.43 -4.19
C VAL A 122 5.10 2.33 -4.95
N ALA A 123 5.60 3.38 -5.63
CA ALA A 123 4.78 4.20 -6.52
C ALA A 123 4.11 3.36 -7.61
N ALA A 124 4.87 2.47 -8.28
CA ALA A 124 4.32 1.58 -9.30
C ALA A 124 3.31 0.59 -8.70
N ALA A 125 3.60 -0.02 -7.55
CA ALA A 125 2.71 -0.94 -6.84
C ALA A 125 1.38 -0.29 -6.44
N MET A 126 1.39 1.01 -6.12
CA MET A 126 0.21 1.77 -5.73
C MET A 126 -0.50 2.45 -6.91
N GLY A 127 0.06 2.48 -8.13
CA GLY A 127 -0.51 3.26 -9.24
C GLY A 127 -0.36 4.77 -9.04
N HIS A 128 0.79 5.21 -8.52
CA HIS A 128 1.21 6.61 -8.44
C HIS A 128 2.23 6.92 -9.54
N SER A 129 2.31 8.20 -9.95
CA SER A 129 3.56 8.71 -10.51
C SER A 129 4.60 8.82 -9.38
N VAL A 130 5.88 8.66 -9.69
CA VAL A 130 6.96 8.79 -8.69
C VAL A 130 6.90 10.17 -8.02
N GLN A 131 6.66 11.23 -8.79
CA GLN A 131 6.54 12.58 -8.26
C GLN A 131 5.37 12.74 -7.26
N THR A 132 4.17 12.23 -7.59
CA THR A 132 3.03 12.28 -6.67
C THR A 132 3.29 11.44 -5.42
N HIS A 133 3.96 10.30 -5.58
CA HIS A 133 4.33 9.46 -4.44
C HIS A 133 5.31 10.21 -3.52
N LEU A 134 6.41 10.74 -4.06
CA LEU A 134 7.37 11.51 -3.28
C LEU A 134 6.72 12.73 -2.63
N ALA A 135 5.90 13.50 -3.33
CA ALA A 135 5.21 14.65 -2.73
C ALA A 135 4.34 14.28 -1.51
N ALA A 136 3.82 13.05 -1.46
CA ALA A 136 3.02 12.56 -0.34
C ALA A 136 3.85 11.99 0.82
N TYR A 137 5.04 11.44 0.54
CA TYR A 137 5.80 10.64 1.51
C TYR A 137 7.26 11.11 1.73
N SER A 138 7.75 12.12 1.02
CA SER A 138 9.13 12.64 1.19
C SER A 138 9.34 13.37 2.51
N ARG A 139 8.26 13.85 3.15
CA ARG A 139 8.31 14.49 4.46
C ARG A 139 8.76 13.56 5.60
N TRP A 140 8.78 12.25 5.34
CA TRP A 140 9.14 11.23 6.32
C TRP A 140 10.63 10.86 6.28
N CYS A 141 11.45 11.56 5.46
CA CYS A 141 12.89 11.37 5.43
C CYS A 141 13.58 12.48 6.26
N GLY A 142 13.74 12.22 7.56
CA GLY A 142 14.64 12.98 8.45
C GLY A 142 16.04 12.36 8.48
N ASP A 143 16.97 13.03 9.18
CA ASP A 143 18.37 12.57 9.30
C ASP A 143 18.48 11.17 9.92
N ASP A 144 17.57 10.81 10.84
CA ASP A 144 17.45 9.49 11.44
C ASP A 144 17.19 8.38 10.41
N VAL A 145 16.31 8.65 9.45
CA VAL A 145 15.99 7.72 8.36
C VAL A 145 17.17 7.60 7.38
N VAL A 146 17.92 8.68 7.18
CA VAL A 146 19.12 8.67 6.36
C VAL A 146 20.19 7.81 7.03
N ASP A 147 20.50 8.06 8.29
CA ASP A 147 21.53 7.32 9.03
C ASP A 147 21.22 5.81 9.09
N ASP A 148 19.97 5.44 9.37
CA ASP A 148 19.54 4.03 9.34
C ASP A 148 19.70 3.40 7.95
N ALA A 149 19.39 4.13 6.88
CA ALA A 149 19.59 3.64 5.51
C ALA A 149 21.07 3.42 5.18
N PHE A 150 21.96 4.31 5.63
CA PHE A 150 23.41 4.15 5.48
C PHE A 150 23.94 2.97 6.29
N ALA A 151 23.54 2.82 7.55
CA ALA A 151 23.93 1.68 8.39
C ALA A 151 23.47 0.34 7.80
N LYS A 152 22.25 0.26 7.25
CA LYS A 152 21.76 -0.93 6.53
C LYS A 152 22.57 -1.22 5.27
N ALA A 153 22.97 -0.20 4.52
CA ALA A 153 23.81 -0.36 3.34
C ALA A 153 25.19 -0.93 3.69
N GLU A 154 25.82 -0.41 4.75
CA GLU A 154 27.09 -0.92 5.27
C GLU A 154 26.98 -2.39 5.70
N LEU A 155 25.91 -2.75 6.43
CA LEU A 155 25.67 -4.12 6.85
C LEU A 155 25.54 -5.08 5.65
N ARG A 156 24.82 -4.68 4.60
CA ARG A 156 24.65 -5.49 3.38
C ARG A 156 25.97 -5.72 2.65
N LEU A 157 26.80 -4.69 2.53
CA LEU A 157 28.13 -4.80 1.91
C LEU A 157 29.07 -5.67 2.75
N GLY A 158 29.02 -5.51 4.08
CA GLY A 158 29.80 -6.34 5.01
C GLY A 158 29.41 -7.81 5.01
N GLN A 159 28.13 -8.13 4.87
CA GLN A 159 27.63 -9.50 4.72
C GLN A 159 28.02 -10.11 3.36
N GLY A 160 27.96 -9.32 2.28
CA GLY A 160 28.39 -9.75 0.95
C GLY A 160 29.87 -10.11 0.88
N LEU A 161 30.74 -9.34 1.55
CA LEU A 161 32.18 -9.65 1.63
C LEU A 161 32.46 -10.95 2.40
N ARG A 162 31.74 -11.19 3.50
CA ARG A 162 31.90 -12.42 4.31
C ARG A 162 31.40 -13.67 3.59
N ALA A 163 30.30 -13.56 2.84
CA ALA A 163 29.77 -14.67 2.05
C ALA A 163 30.71 -15.05 0.89
N GLN A 164 31.38 -14.08 0.26
CA GLN A 164 32.37 -14.34 -0.79
C GLN A 164 33.67 -14.96 -0.27
N SER A 165 34.11 -14.58 0.93
CA SER A 165 35.31 -15.15 1.57
C SER A 165 35.13 -16.57 2.11
N SER A 166 33.88 -17.06 2.24
CA SER A 166 33.58 -18.43 2.71
C SER A 166 33.31 -19.41 1.56
N ALA A 167 33.27 -18.91 0.30
CA ALA A 167 33.01 -19.70 -0.90
C ALA A 167 34.25 -19.86 -1.80
N ALA A 168 35.41 -19.38 -1.34
CA ALA A 168 36.73 -19.54 -1.95
C ALA A 168 37.59 -20.45 -1.06
#